data_AF-A0A968T7X3-F1
#
_entry.id   AF-A0A968T7X3-F1
#
_cell.length_a   1.000
_cell.length_b   1.000
_cell.length_c   1.000
_cell.angle_alpha   90.00
_cell.angle_beta   90.00
_cell.angle_gamma   90.00
#
_symmetry.space_group_name_H-M   'P 1'
#
loop_
_entity.id
_entity.type
_entity.pdbx_description
1 polymer ?
#
loop_
_entity_poly.entity_id
_entity_poly.type
_entity_poly.pdbx_seq_one_letter_code
_entity_poly.pdbx_strand_id
1 'polypeptide(L)'
;DDSLSIELTINPNPILNMKDTIKTAHPDTVILRPNVLPNTDYLWQDASNGNTFAVSDTGYHWVIATNNLTGCYTQDSTFIKLLVPDVGMGEVLTPVTNCGYGIAHRSSGEN
;
A
#
# COMPACT_ATOMS: atom_id res chain seq x y z
N ASP A 1 -0.66 -20.42 58.58
CA ASP A 1 -1.99 -19.80 58.55
C ASP A 1 -1.77 -18.35 58.16
N ASP A 2 -2.02 -17.86 56.95
CA ASP A 2 -2.62 -18.39 55.73
C ASP A 2 -1.90 -17.61 54.61
N SER A 3 -1.19 -18.29 53.71
CA SER A 3 -0.50 -17.62 52.60
C SER A 3 -1.48 -17.49 51.45
N LEU A 4 -2.21 -16.38 51.41
CA LEU A 4 -3.03 -16.03 50.26
C LEU A 4 -2.12 -15.70 49.08
N SER A 5 -2.02 -16.61 48.11
CA SER A 5 -1.32 -16.38 46.85
C SER A 5 -2.24 -15.62 45.88
N ILE A 6 -1.89 -14.37 45.57
CA ILE A 6 -2.46 -13.65 44.43
C ILE A 6 -1.82 -14.20 43.14
N GLU A 7 -2.62 -14.89 42.34
CA GLU A 7 -2.24 -15.34 41.00
C GLU A 7 -2.38 -14.15 40.03
N LEU A 8 -1.27 -13.49 39.70
CA LEU A 8 -1.24 -12.51 38.61
C LEU A 8 -1.15 -13.26 37.27
N THR A 9 -2.25 -13.29 36.52
CA THR A 9 -2.24 -13.83 35.16
C THR A 9 -1.82 -12.72 34.19
N ILE A 10 -0.67 -12.88 33.53
CA ILE A 10 -0.21 -11.99 32.46
C ILE A 10 -0.64 -12.60 31.11
N ASN A 11 -1.58 -11.98 30.42
CA ASN A 11 -2.02 -12.40 29.10
C ASN A 11 -1.21 -11.68 28.00
N PRO A 12 -0.75 -12.39 26.95
CA PRO A 12 -0.03 -11.76 25.85
C PRO A 12 -0.98 -10.93 24.98
N ASN A 13 -0.45 -9.85 24.40
CA ASN A 13 -1.18 -9.06 23.41
C ASN A 13 -1.36 -9.85 22.11
N PRO A 14 -2.44 -9.59 21.35
CA PRO A 14 -2.60 -10.14 20.00
C PRO A 14 -1.42 -9.72 19.10
N ILE A 15 -1.01 -10.59 18.16
CA ILE A 15 0.07 -10.28 17.19
C ILE A 15 -0.52 -10.32 15.78
N LEU A 16 -0.57 -9.15 15.12
CA LEU A 16 -1.24 -8.97 13.82
C LEU A 16 -0.35 -9.27 12.60
N ASN A 17 0.97 -9.10 12.72
CA ASN A 17 1.95 -9.31 11.65
C ASN A 17 1.59 -8.55 10.35
N MET A 18 1.17 -7.28 10.44
CA MET A 18 0.93 -6.49 9.23
C MET A 18 2.24 -6.08 8.56
N LYS A 19 2.16 -5.71 7.30
CA LYS A 19 3.30 -5.14 6.58
C LYS A 19 3.39 -3.65 6.90
N ASP A 20 4.59 -3.14 7.21
CA ASP A 20 4.78 -1.71 7.44
C ASP A 20 4.44 -0.85 6.21
N THR A 21 4.80 -1.31 5.01
CA THR A 21 4.58 -0.54 3.77
C THR A 21 4.27 -1.43 2.58
N ILE A 22 3.22 -1.09 1.84
CA ILE A 22 2.87 -1.70 0.55
C ILE A 22 3.05 -0.63 -0.52
N LYS A 23 3.79 -0.96 -1.57
CA LYS A 23 4.03 -0.11 -2.73
C LYS A 23 3.25 -0.68 -3.92
N THR A 24 2.32 0.09 -4.49
CA THR A 24 1.48 -0.36 -5.61
C THR A 24 1.12 0.81 -6.53
N ALA A 25 0.92 0.55 -7.83
CA ALA A 25 0.38 1.53 -8.76
C ALA A 25 -1.16 1.62 -8.68
N HIS A 26 -1.81 0.62 -8.07
CA HIS A 26 -3.27 0.49 -7.95
C HIS A 26 -3.64 0.28 -6.48
N PRO A 27 -3.71 1.35 -5.66
CA PRO A 27 -4.02 1.25 -4.22
C PRO A 27 -5.41 0.67 -3.94
N ASP A 28 -6.37 0.95 -4.81
CA ASP A 28 -7.75 0.46 -4.82
C ASP A 28 -7.88 -1.08 -4.91
N THR A 29 -6.83 -1.75 -5.37
CA THR A 29 -6.78 -3.23 -5.46
C THR A 29 -6.20 -3.89 -4.21
N VAL A 30 -5.67 -3.11 -3.26
CA VAL A 30 -5.02 -3.66 -2.07
C VAL A 30 -6.05 -4.02 -1.01
N ILE A 31 -5.94 -5.24 -0.49
CA ILE A 31 -6.73 -5.70 0.65
C ILE A 31 -5.77 -5.99 1.80
N LEU A 32 -5.91 -5.23 2.90
CA LEU A 32 -5.18 -5.49 4.14
C LEU A 32 -5.84 -6.64 4.88
N ARG A 33 -5.02 -7.61 5.30
CA ARG A 33 -5.47 -8.81 6.01
C ARG A 33 -4.54 -9.06 7.20
N PRO A 34 -4.89 -8.61 8.42
CA PRO A 34 -4.16 -9.00 9.62
C PRO A 34 -4.25 -10.51 9.83
N ASN A 35 -3.33 -11.04 10.64
CA ASN A 35 -3.42 -12.42 11.07
C ASN A 35 -4.72 -12.65 11.87
N VAL A 36 -5.47 -13.70 11.53
CA VAL A 36 -6.73 -14.03 12.20
C VAL A 36 -6.42 -14.71 13.52
N LEU A 37 -6.86 -14.09 14.61
CA LEU A 37 -6.63 -14.55 15.97
C LEU A 37 -7.96 -15.00 16.58
N PRO A 38 -7.97 -16.07 17.40
CA PRO A 38 -9.19 -16.54 18.03
C PRO A 38 -9.73 -15.51 19.03
N ASN A 39 -11.06 -15.40 19.13
CA ASN A 39 -11.75 -14.50 20.06
C ASN A 39 -11.26 -13.04 19.98
N THR A 40 -10.90 -12.58 18.79
CA THR A 40 -10.35 -11.25 18.57
C THR A 40 -11.28 -10.43 17.69
N ASP A 41 -11.70 -9.27 18.18
CA ASP A 41 -12.41 -8.28 17.39
C ASP A 41 -11.43 -7.32 16.74
N TYR A 42 -11.75 -6.92 15.51
CA TYR A 42 -10.97 -5.98 14.72
C TYR A 42 -11.76 -4.69 14.58
N LEU A 43 -11.07 -3.55 14.64
CA LEU A 43 -11.62 -2.22 14.40
C LEU A 43 -10.67 -1.42 13.53
N TRP A 44 -11.12 -1.03 12.35
CA TRP A 44 -10.35 -0.24 11.40
C TRP A 44 -10.59 1.26 11.56
N GLN A 45 -9.75 2.07 10.91
CA GLN A 45 -9.84 3.53 10.97
C GLN A 45 -11.15 4.14 10.47
N ASP A 46 -11.91 3.40 9.66
CA ASP A 46 -13.23 3.78 9.15
C ASP A 46 -14.39 3.32 10.05
N ALA A 47 -14.07 2.80 11.24
CA ALA A 47 -14.99 2.14 12.15
C ALA A 47 -15.60 0.83 11.62
N SER A 48 -15.01 0.21 10.60
CA SER A 48 -15.41 -1.14 10.17
C SER A 48 -14.83 -2.22 11.09
N ASN A 49 -15.56 -3.34 11.23
CA ASN A 49 -15.20 -4.46 12.11
C ASN A 49 -14.78 -5.73 11.33
N GLY A 50 -14.40 -5.58 10.06
CA GLY A 50 -13.98 -6.70 9.23
C GLY A 50 -12.63 -7.26 9.65
N ASN A 51 -12.38 -8.54 9.41
CA ASN A 51 -11.02 -9.11 9.49
C ASN A 51 -10.16 -8.76 8.27
N THR A 52 -10.70 -7.99 7.33
CA THR A 52 -10.01 -7.46 6.16
C THR A 52 -10.47 -6.03 5.90
N PHE A 53 -9.63 -5.24 5.24
CA PHE A 53 -9.92 -3.87 4.86
C PHE A 53 -9.53 -3.63 3.41
N ALA A 54 -10.47 -3.14 2.62
CA ALA A 54 -10.23 -2.73 1.24
C ALA A 54 -9.68 -1.30 1.24
N VAL A 55 -8.47 -1.12 0.74
CA VAL A 55 -7.82 0.18 0.65
C VAL A 55 -8.46 0.99 -0.47
N SER A 56 -8.87 2.22 -0.19
CA SER A 56 -9.37 3.17 -1.20
C SER A 56 -8.27 4.12 -1.70
N ASP A 57 -7.40 4.55 -0.79
CA ASP A 57 -6.46 5.64 -1.00
C ASP A 57 -5.08 5.32 -0.46
N THR A 58 -4.09 6.13 -0.83
CA THR A 58 -2.76 6.07 -0.24
C THR A 58 -2.75 6.68 1.16
N GLY A 59 -1.83 6.23 2.00
CA GLY A 59 -1.66 6.76 3.35
C GLY A 59 -1.56 5.67 4.39
N TYR A 60 -1.74 6.06 5.66
CA TYR A 60 -1.74 5.11 6.77
C TYR A 60 -3.14 4.52 6.97
N HIS A 61 -3.17 3.20 7.04
CA HIS A 61 -4.35 2.43 7.47
C HIS A 61 -3.97 1.66 8.72
N TRP A 62 -4.82 1.71 9.74
CA TRP A 62 -4.55 1.09 11.03
C TRP A 62 -5.72 0.21 11.46
N VAL A 63 -5.39 -0.82 12.22
CA VAL A 63 -6.37 -1.70 12.84
C VAL A 63 -6.04 -1.87 14.31
N ILE A 64 -7.08 -1.88 15.13
CA ILE A 64 -7.01 -2.26 16.54
C ILE A 64 -7.58 -3.67 16.62
N ALA A 65 -6.84 -4.57 17.23
CA ALA A 65 -7.30 -5.93 17.50
C ALA A 65 -7.38 -6.15 19.00
N THR A 66 -8.56 -6.53 19.48
CA THR A 66 -8.86 -6.72 20.91
C THR A 66 -9.24 -8.15 21.18
N ASN A 67 -8.53 -8.81 22.09
CA ASN A 67 -8.89 -10.15 22.55
C ASN A 67 -10.06 -10.07 23.53
N ASN A 68 -11.20 -10.65 23.17
CA ASN A 68 -12.43 -10.61 23.96
C ASN A 68 -12.38 -11.43 25.26
N LEU A 69 -11.43 -12.36 25.39
CA LEU A 69 -11.27 -13.14 26.63
C LEU A 69 -10.40 -12.42 27.66
N THR A 70 -9.41 -11.66 27.21
CA THR A 70 -8.40 -11.04 28.09
C THR A 70 -8.52 -9.52 28.17
N GLY A 71 -9.22 -8.89 27.23
CA GLY A 71 -9.25 -7.44 27.06
C GLY A 71 -7.94 -6.83 26.52
N CYS A 72 -6.91 -7.65 26.30
CA CYS A 72 -5.65 -7.18 25.72
C CYS A 72 -5.87 -6.74 24.28
N TYR A 73 -5.33 -5.59 23.91
CA TYR A 73 -5.41 -5.08 22.55
C TYR A 73 -4.02 -4.77 21.99
N THR A 74 -3.95 -4.76 20.66
CA THR A 74 -2.79 -4.29 19.92
C THR A 74 -3.27 -3.37 18.80
N GLN A 75 -2.41 -2.45 18.37
CA GLN A 75 -2.64 -1.61 17.21
C GLN A 75 -1.49 -1.82 16.23
N ASP A 76 -1.84 -2.00 14.96
CA ASP A 76 -0.87 -2.11 13.89
C ASP A 76 -1.28 -1.22 12.71
N SER A 77 -0.33 -0.80 11.90
CA SER A 77 -0.56 0.14 10.81
C SER A 77 0.27 -0.20 9.57
N THR A 78 -0.35 -0.08 8.41
CA THR A 78 0.29 -0.24 7.11
C THR A 78 0.21 1.06 6.33
N PHE A 79 1.36 1.48 5.77
CA PHE A 79 1.43 2.60 4.85
C PHE A 79 1.28 2.14 3.39
N ILE A 80 0.32 2.71 2.66
CA ILE A 80 0.11 2.48 1.23
C ILE A 80 0.78 3.60 0.44
N LYS A 81 1.81 3.25 -0.33
CA LYS A 81 2.56 4.16 -1.18
C LYS A 81 2.20 3.94 -2.65
N LEU A 82 1.76 4.99 -3.33
CA LEU A 82 1.58 4.97 -4.78
C LEU A 82 2.94 4.84 -5.47
N LEU A 83 3.09 3.77 -6.25
CA LEU A 83 4.15 3.63 -7.22
C LEU A 83 3.70 4.36 -8.49
N VAL A 84 4.21 5.58 -8.65
CA VAL A 84 4.19 6.23 -9.95
C VAL A 84 5.29 5.56 -10.79
N PRO A 85 4.95 4.84 -11.88
CA PRO A 85 5.96 4.40 -12.81
C PRO A 85 6.66 5.66 -13.34
N ASP A 86 7.98 5.68 -13.25
CA ASP A 86 8.79 6.66 -13.97
C ASP A 86 8.66 6.33 -15.45
N VAL A 87 7.57 6.79 -16.06
CA VAL A 87 7.53 6.99 -17.49
C VAL A 87 8.44 8.20 -17.73
N GLY A 88 9.74 7.93 -17.67
CA GLY A 88 10.69 8.75 -18.39
C GLY A 88 10.11 8.82 -19.79
N MET A 89 9.77 10.02 -20.23
CA MET A 89 9.58 10.26 -21.65
C MET A 89 10.85 9.74 -22.32
N GLY A 90 10.80 8.53 -22.84
CA GLY A 90 11.58 8.24 -24.02
C GLY A 90 11.04 9.24 -25.02
N GLU A 91 11.71 10.39 -25.17
CA GLU A 91 11.64 11.09 -26.43
C GLU A 91 12.04 10.06 -27.47
N VAL A 92 11.01 9.54 -28.13
CA VAL A 92 11.15 8.65 -29.25
C VAL A 92 11.70 9.51 -30.38
N LEU A 93 13.01 9.70 -30.42
CA LEU A 93 13.72 10.10 -31.65
C LEU A 93 13.79 8.86 -32.57
N THR A 94 12.64 8.31 -32.97
CA THR A 94 12.61 7.37 -34.08
C THR A 94 12.51 8.15 -35.39
N PRO A 95 13.27 7.77 -36.42
CA PRO A 95 13.65 8.65 -37.51
C PRO A 95 12.47 8.95 -38.44
N VAL A 96 12.26 10.21 -38.80
CA VAL A 96 11.44 10.54 -39.96
C VAL A 96 12.31 10.42 -41.21
N THR A 97 12.52 9.20 -41.70
CA THR A 97 12.90 8.97 -43.10
C THR A 97 11.64 8.78 -43.93
N ASN A 98 11.24 9.82 -44.66
CA ASN A 98 10.55 9.78 -45.96
C ASN A 98 10.18 11.21 -46.37
N CYS A 99 10.17 11.63 -47.63
CA CYS A 99 10.76 11.14 -48.87
C CYS A 99 10.76 12.36 -49.83
N GLY A 100 11.60 12.34 -50.86
CA GLY A 100 11.98 13.51 -51.64
C GLY A 100 10.89 14.24 -52.43
N TYR A 101 11.17 15.51 -52.68
CA TYR A 101 10.88 16.15 -53.95
C TYR A 101 12.19 16.68 -54.51
N GLY A 102 12.75 15.93 -55.47
CA GLY A 102 13.65 16.54 -56.43
C GLY A 102 12.85 17.54 -57.26
N ILE A 103 13.21 18.81 -57.16
CA ILE A 103 13.14 19.72 -58.31
C ILE A 103 14.48 20.44 -58.40
N ALA A 104 15.27 20.01 -59.37
CA ALA A 104 16.39 20.78 -59.87
C ALA A 104 15.84 22.06 -60.52
N HIS A 105 16.25 23.22 -60.04
CA HIS A 105 16.25 24.43 -60.86
C HIS A 105 17.69 24.91 -61.02
N ARG A 106 18.21 24.60 -62.21
CA ARG A 106 19.44 25.15 -62.79
C ARG A 106 19.13 26.54 -63.38
N SER A 107 20.16 27.38 -63.47
CA SER A 107 20.24 28.74 -64.10
C SER A 107 20.15 29.88 -63.08
N SER A 108 20.97 30.93 -63.09
CA SER A 108 22.16 31.39 -63.84
C SER A 108 22.80 32.49 -62.96
N GLY A 109 24.12 32.70 -62.95
CA GLY A 109 24.73 33.69 -63.84
C GLY A 109 25.57 34.69 -63.01
N GLU A 110 26.64 35.16 -63.63
CA GLU A 110 27.76 35.99 -63.12
C GLU A 110 27.39 37.29 -62.38
N ASN A 111 28.23 37.68 -61.40
CA ASN A 111 29.13 38.84 -61.53
C ASN A 111 30.26 38.78 -60.49
#